data_AF-A0A323UUE3-F1
#
_entry.id   AF-A0A323UUE3-F1
#
_cell.length_a   1.000
_cell.length_b   1.000
_cell.length_c   1.000
_cell.angle_alpha   90.00
_cell.angle_beta   90.00
_cell.angle_gamma   90.00
#
_symmetry.space_group_name_H-M   'P 1'
#
loop_
_entity.id
_entity.type
_entity.pdbx_description
1 polymer ?
#
loop_
_entity_poly.entity_id
_entity_poly.type
_entity_poly.pdbx_seq_one_letter_code
_entity_poly.pdbx_strand_id
1 'polypeptide(L)'
;MDLAPYKTDTRALYERFPHLRRIDLMWGSREGRSFLSSLLTDTRDGKRQGFPVEHAQTLMRLLMEHDRVFPQFDADNVEARWGDDPHRRYAKL
;
A
#
# COMPACT_ATOMS: atom_id res chain seq x y z
N MET A 1 19.04 -7.17 -13.75
CA MET A 1 17.70 -7.34 -13.18
C MET A 1 17.72 -6.65 -11.84
N ASP A 2 17.16 -5.45 -11.75
CA ASP A 2 16.92 -4.82 -10.45
C ASP A 2 15.97 -5.71 -9.67
N LEU A 3 16.49 -6.33 -8.61
CA LEU A 3 15.67 -7.06 -7.65
C LEU A 3 14.95 -5.99 -6.82
N ALA A 4 13.65 -5.83 -7.06
CA ALA A 4 12.83 -4.96 -6.23
C ALA A 4 13.02 -5.36 -4.74
N PRO A 5 13.03 -4.39 -3.80
CA PRO A 5 13.32 -4.68 -2.40
C PRO A 5 12.15 -5.37 -1.65
N TYR A 6 11.10 -5.77 -2.37
CA TYR A 6 9.89 -6.41 -1.89
C TYR A 6 9.48 -7.58 -2.80
N LYS A 7 8.67 -8.50 -2.27
CA LYS A 7 8.18 -9.70 -2.98
C LYS A 7 6.95 -9.41 -3.83
N THR A 8 6.18 -8.38 -3.50
CA THR A 8 5.00 -7.98 -4.25
C THR A 8 5.36 -7.60 -5.69
N ASP A 9 4.67 -8.16 -6.69
CA ASP A 9 4.91 -7.84 -8.10
C ASP A 9 4.39 -6.44 -8.46
N THR A 10 5.29 -5.53 -8.80
CA THR A 10 4.98 -4.12 -9.13
C THR A 10 5.10 -3.79 -10.61
N ARG A 11 5.39 -4.75 -11.49
CA ARG A 11 5.69 -4.47 -12.91
C ARG A 11 4.55 -3.70 -13.59
N ALA A 12 3.32 -4.21 -13.50
CA ALA A 12 2.16 -3.56 -14.09
C ALA A 12 1.84 -2.20 -13.44
N LEU A 13 2.05 -2.07 -12.12
CA LEU A 13 1.87 -0.81 -11.41
C LEU A 13 2.85 0.25 -11.93
N TYR A 14 4.12 -0.09 -12.10
CA TYR A 14 5.16 0.85 -12.53
C TYR A 14 5.17 1.12 -14.03
N GLU A 15 4.71 0.17 -14.85
CA GLU A 15 4.46 0.43 -16.26
C GLU A 15 3.34 1.47 -16.43
N ARG A 16 2.25 1.34 -15.67
CA ARG A 16 1.11 2.26 -15.72
C ARG A 16 1.39 3.59 -15.02
N PHE A 17 2.12 3.57 -13.91
CA PHE A 17 2.44 4.74 -13.08
C PHE A 17 3.94 4.84 -12.78
N PRO A 18 4.78 5.23 -13.76
CA PRO A 18 6.24 5.23 -13.59
C PRO A 18 6.75 6.08 -12.43
N HIS A 19 6.05 7.16 -12.08
CA HIS A 19 6.38 8.02 -10.94
C HIS A 19 6.29 7.32 -9.58
N LEU A 20 5.60 6.18 -9.48
CA LEU A 20 5.52 5.39 -8.25
C LEU A 20 6.78 4.56 -7.97
N ARG A 21 7.75 4.49 -8.90
CA ARG A 21 9.07 3.88 -8.65
C ARG A 21 9.84 4.54 -7.50
N ARG A 22 9.47 5.76 -7.10
CA ARG A 22 10.00 6.40 -5.89
C ARG A 22 9.79 5.57 -4.61
N ILE A 23 8.83 4.63 -4.61
CA ILE A 23 8.65 3.67 -3.52
C ILE A 23 9.95 2.89 -3.27
N ASP A 24 10.69 2.53 -4.32
CA ASP A 24 11.95 1.79 -4.21
C ASP A 24 12.99 2.57 -3.41
N LEU A 25 13.02 3.90 -3.57
CA LEU A 25 13.97 4.80 -2.89
C LEU A 25 13.65 5.00 -1.41
N MET A 26 12.36 4.88 -1.04
CA MET A 26 11.86 5.14 0.32
C MET A 26 11.56 3.85 1.09
N TRP A 27 11.78 2.68 0.48
CA TRP A 27 11.44 1.39 1.08
C TRP A 27 12.23 1.17 2.39
N GLY A 28 11.55 0.70 3.44
CA GLY A 28 12.16 0.50 4.76
C GLY A 28 12.37 1.79 5.56
N SER A 29 11.63 2.85 5.23
CA SER A 29 11.62 4.11 5.97
C SER A 29 10.19 4.49 6.39
N ARG A 30 10.10 5.35 7.41
CA ARG A 30 8.83 5.99 7.80
C ARG A 30 8.19 6.76 6.65
N GLU A 31 9.00 7.45 5.83
CA GLU A 31 8.51 8.18 4.65
C GLU A 31 7.85 7.24 3.64
N GLY A 32 8.46 6.07 3.38
CA GLY A 32 7.90 5.05 2.49
C GLY A 32 6.54 4.54 2.96
N ARG A 33 6.40 4.25 4.26
CA ARG A 33 5.12 3.85 4.87
C ARG A 33 4.06 4.94 4.70
N SER A 34 4.39 6.18 5.06
CA SER A 34 3.46 7.31 4.93
C SER A 34 3.06 7.57 3.49
N PHE A 35 4.00 7.42 2.55
CA PHE A 35 3.72 7.56 1.12
C PHE A 35 2.73 6.48 0.63
N LEU A 36 2.99 5.20 0.93
CA LEU A 36 2.09 4.10 0.57
C LEU A 36 0.69 4.27 1.16
N SER A 37 0.61 4.63 2.44
CA SER A 37 -0.66 4.93 3.10
C SER A 37 -1.39 6.08 2.40
N SER A 38 -0.67 7.16 2.05
CA SER A 38 -1.28 8.30 1.37
C SER A 38 -1.85 7.92 0.01
N LEU A 39 -1.20 7.04 -0.76
CA LEU A 39 -1.72 6.61 -2.07
C LEU A 39 -3.06 5.86 -1.97
N LEU A 40 -3.31 5.21 -0.83
CA LEU A 40 -4.54 4.45 -0.59
C LEU A 40 -5.66 5.31 0.01
N THR A 41 -5.32 6.36 0.76
CA THR A 41 -6.29 7.22 1.46
C THR A 41 -6.51 8.56 0.78
N ASP A 42 -5.64 8.98 -0.13
CA ASP A 42 -5.70 10.29 -0.76
C ASP A 42 -6.78 10.33 -1.86
N THR A 43 -7.97 10.76 -1.47
CA THR A 43 -9.10 11.09 -2.34
C THR A 43 -9.22 12.60 -2.57
N ARG A 44 -8.11 13.36 -2.56
CA ARG A 44 -8.14 14.83 -2.59
C ARG A 44 -9.02 15.36 -3.74
N ASP A 45 -10.07 16.06 -3.31
CA ASP A 45 -11.10 16.80 -4.05
C ASP A 45 -12.11 16.02 -4.90
N GLY A 46 -12.18 14.69 -4.80
CA GLY A 46 -13.17 13.90 -5.57
C GLY A 46 -13.03 13.99 -7.10
N LYS A 47 -11.99 14.67 -7.59
CA LYS A 47 -11.66 14.86 -9.02
C LYS A 47 -10.73 13.78 -9.56
N ARG A 48 -10.01 13.08 -8.69
CA ARG A 48 -9.16 11.95 -9.08
C ARG A 48 -10.00 10.68 -9.04
N GLN A 49 -10.14 10.02 -10.20
CA GLN A 49 -10.46 8.60 -10.22
C GLN A 49 -9.35 7.89 -9.43
N GLY A 50 -9.72 7.17 -8.37
CA GLY A 50 -8.76 6.35 -7.63
C GLY A 50 -8.06 5.34 -8.53
N PHE A 51 -7.16 4.55 -7.96
CA PHE A 51 -6.50 3.50 -8.73
C PHE A 51 -7.51 2.47 -9.24
N PRO A 52 -7.34 1.93 -10.47
CA PRO A 52 -7.97 0.67 -10.86
C PRO A 52 -7.72 -0.40 -9.79
N VAL A 53 -8.67 -1.31 -9.61
CA VAL A 53 -8.70 -2.25 -8.48
C VAL A 53 -7.42 -3.07 -8.34
N GLU A 54 -6.85 -3.51 -9.47
CA GLU A 54 -5.62 -4.29 -9.54
C GLU A 54 -4.40 -3.51 -9.02
N HIS A 55 -4.35 -2.21 -9.28
CA HIS A 55 -3.26 -1.34 -8.85
C HIS A 55 -3.44 -0.92 -7.38
N ALA A 56 -4.67 -0.65 -6.95
CA ALA A 56 -4.99 -0.43 -5.55
C ALA A 56 -4.61 -1.65 -4.69
N GLN A 57 -4.94 -2.87 -5.14
CA GLN A 57 -4.54 -4.11 -4.47
C GLN A 57 -3.03 -4.28 -4.40
N THR A 58 -2.31 -3.89 -5.46
CA THR A 58 -0.84 -3.95 -5.46
C THR A 58 -0.24 -3.00 -4.42
N LEU A 59 -0.75 -1.77 -4.35
CA LEU A 59 -0.35 -0.79 -3.32
C LEU A 59 -0.69 -1.26 -1.91
N MET A 60 -1.86 -1.89 -1.71
CA MET A 60 -2.24 -2.47 -0.43
C MET A 60 -1.30 -3.62 -0.02
N ARG A 61 -0.92 -4.50 -0.96
CA ARG A 61 0.05 -5.58 -0.70
C ARG A 61 1.43 -5.02 -0.34
N LEU A 62 1.88 -3.95 -1.01
CA LEU A 62 3.12 -3.27 -0.66
C LEU A 62 3.08 -2.69 0.75
N LEU A 63 1.99 -2.02 1.14
CA LEU A 63 1.85 -1.48 2.49
C LEU A 63 1.87 -2.60 3.55
N MET A 64 1.10 -3.68 3.35
CA MET A 64 1.10 -4.83 4.27
C MET A 64 2.48 -5.50 4.36
N GLU A 65 3.18 -5.63 3.23
CA GLU A 65 4.53 -6.18 3.21
C GLU A 65 5.52 -5.27 3.94
N HIS A 66 5.41 -3.96 3.74
CA HIS A 66 6.21 -2.97 4.44
C HIS A 66 6.01 -3.06 5.95
N ASP A 67 4.76 -3.04 6.42
CA ASP A 67 4.44 -3.09 7.85
C ASP A 67 4.88 -4.42 8.49
N ARG A 68 4.82 -5.53 7.74
CA ARG A 68 5.36 -6.83 8.17
C ARG A 68 6.88 -6.84 8.33
N VAL A 69 7.61 -6.17 7.43
CA VAL A 69 9.09 -6.17 7.43
C VAL A 69 9.67 -5.06 8.31
N PHE A 70 8.95 -3.95 8.49
CA PHE A 70 9.36 -2.78 9.25
C PHE A 70 8.29 -2.34 10.26
N PRO A 71 7.93 -3.19 11.23
CA PRO A 71 6.82 -2.93 12.16
C PRO A 71 7.01 -1.67 13.01
N GLN A 72 8.24 -1.18 13.18
CA GLN A 72 8.54 0.07 13.89
C GLN A 72 7.95 1.32 13.22
N PHE A 73 7.54 1.24 11.95
CA PHE A 73 6.91 2.34 11.22
C PHE A 73 5.38 2.23 11.16
N ASP A 74 4.81 1.16 11.70
CA ASP A 74 3.36 0.94 11.86
C ASP A 74 2.83 1.45 13.22
N ALA A 75 3.71 1.62 14.20
CA ALA A 75 3.37 1.80 15.62
C ALA A 75 2.54 3.06 15.99
N ASP A 76 2.39 4.02 15.09
CA ASP A 76 1.52 5.19 15.32
C ASP A 76 0.05 4.95 14.94
N ASN A 77 -0.32 3.73 14.51
CA ASN A 77 -1.66 3.36 14.02
C ASN A 77 -2.21 2.07 14.65
N VAL A 78 -2.04 1.91 15.97
CA VAL A 78 -2.41 0.70 16.74
C VAL A 78 -3.91 0.35 16.60
N GLU A 79 -4.76 1.30 16.21
CA GLU A 79 -6.22 1.14 16.20
C GLU A 79 -6.81 0.77 14.82
N ALA A 80 -6.05 0.87 13.73
CA ALA A 80 -6.55 0.65 12.37
C ALA A 80 -5.59 -0.15 11.50
N ARG A 81 -5.26 -1.37 11.93
CA ARG A 81 -4.59 -2.34 11.04
C ARG A 81 -5.53 -2.68 9.88
N TRP A 82 -5.12 -2.29 8.67
CA TRP A 82 -5.83 -2.66 7.44
C TRP A 82 -5.90 -4.19 7.32
N GLY A 83 -7.07 -4.76 7.59
CA GLY A 83 -7.32 -6.20 7.55
C GLY A 83 -7.82 -6.83 8.86
N ASP A 84 -7.75 -6.12 9.99
CA ASP A 84 -8.36 -6.56 11.25
C ASP A 84 -9.81 -6.03 11.38
N ASP A 85 -10.63 -6.32 10.37
CA ASP A 85 -12.08 -6.13 10.45
C ASP A 85 -12.75 -7.45 10.89
N PRO A 86 -13.22 -7.58 12.16
CA PRO A 86 -13.93 -8.78 12.60
C PRO A 86 -15.34 -8.93 11.96
N HIS A 87 -15.81 -7.97 11.16
CA HIS A 87 -17.14 -7.99 10.55
C HIS A 87 -17.24 -8.78 9.24
N ARG A 88 -16.18 -9.46 8.78
CA ARG A 88 -16.26 -10.42 7.66
C ARG A 88 -16.92 -11.77 8.00
N ARG A 89 -17.84 -11.81 8.98
CA ARG A 89 -18.55 -13.03 9.44
C ARG A 89 -20.07 -13.05 9.35
N TYR A 90 -20.74 -12.06 8.75
CA TYR A 90 -22.18 -12.17 8.49
C TYR A 90 -22.54 -11.87 7.04
N ALA A 91 -22.28 -12.85 6.19
CA ALA A 91 -23.07 -13.08 4.98
C ALA A 91 -23.34 -14.59 4.90
N LYS A 92 -24.35 -15.05 5.64
CA LYS A 92 -25.10 -16.25 5.28
C LYS A 92 -26.54 -15.81 5.09
N LEU A 93 -26.98 -15.96 3.84
CA LEU A 93 -28.38 -16.12 3.44
C LEU A 93 -29.01 -17.29 4.20
#